data_AF-A0A9E2PBT8-F1
#
_entry.id   AF-A0A9E2PBT8-F1
#
_cell.length_a   1.000
_cell.length_b   1.000
_cell.length_c   1.000
_cell.angle_alpha   90.00
_cell.angle_beta   90.00
_cell.angle_gamma   90.00
#
_symmetry.space_group_name_H-M   'P 1'
#
loop_
_entity.id
_entity.type
_entity.pdbx_description
1 polymer ?
#
loop_
_entity_poly.entity_id
_entity_poly.type
_entity_poly.pdbx_seq_one_letter_code
_entity_poly.pdbx_strand_id
1 'polypeptide(L)'
;MKKSNVGQNFGKYPFIIHGDPLQESTAFPSHTHGLNDIGWPEFMIDPLAFGPHGNADRINEAYDYFKKSKKRKLLTKIMNGHTVEAPINKLHKKWKEAPNYKICFRLVPNTFEAVKLAYGTESGQVDPDLVVVQIYVKGDDFALMDAYYAGGVTW
;
A
#
# COMPACT_ATOMS: atom_id res chain seq x y z
N MET A 1 -19.06 -8.55 -17.79
CA MET A 1 -17.75 -7.94 -17.43
C MET A 1 -17.25 -7.09 -18.58
N LYS A 2 -17.33 -5.76 -18.48
CA LYS A 2 -16.68 -4.87 -19.44
C LYS A 2 -15.20 -4.79 -19.05
N LYS A 3 -14.31 -5.34 -19.86
CA LYS A 3 -12.87 -5.07 -19.76
C LYS A 3 -12.67 -3.59 -20.08
N SER A 4 -12.09 -2.83 -19.16
CA SER A 4 -11.62 -1.47 -19.44
C SER A 4 -10.51 -1.57 -20.49
N ASN A 5 -10.74 -0.99 -21.67
CA ASN A 5 -9.79 -0.98 -22.80
C ASN A 5 -8.70 0.09 -22.62
N VAL A 6 -8.23 0.31 -21.40
CA VAL A 6 -7.16 1.25 -21.13
C VAL A 6 -5.91 0.45 -20.83
N GLY A 7 -5.22 0.04 -21.89
CA GLY A 7 -3.81 -0.33 -21.80
C GLY A 7 -2.99 0.92 -21.47
N GLN A 8 -3.14 1.45 -20.25
CA GLN A 8 -2.26 2.50 -19.76
C GLN A 8 -0.91 1.85 -19.48
N ASN A 9 0.08 2.23 -20.30
CA ASN A 9 1.44 1.78 -20.13
C ASN A 9 2.08 2.62 -19.01
N PHE A 10 1.86 2.23 -17.75
CA PHE A 10 2.25 2.97 -16.54
C PHE A 10 3.77 3.04 -16.26
N GLY A 11 4.60 2.81 -17.28
CA GLY A 11 6.06 2.74 -17.15
C GLY A 11 6.54 1.37 -16.65
N LYS A 12 7.50 1.36 -15.70
CA LYS A 12 8.14 0.12 -15.19
C LYS A 12 7.16 -0.82 -14.47
N TYR A 13 6.11 -0.28 -13.85
CA TYR A 13 5.15 -1.01 -13.03
C TYR A 13 3.77 -1.00 -13.69
N PRO A 14 2.90 -1.99 -13.43
CA PRO A 14 1.57 -2.07 -14.05
C PRO A 14 0.50 -1.29 -13.26
N PHE A 15 0.88 -0.27 -12.52
CA PHE A 15 -0.01 0.52 -11.65
C PHE A 15 0.49 1.97 -11.54
N ILE A 16 -0.39 2.87 -11.13
CA ILE A 16 -0.02 4.24 -10.70
C ILE A 16 0.09 4.25 -9.18
N ILE A 17 1.02 5.03 -8.64
CA ILE A 17 1.01 5.41 -7.23
C ILE A 17 0.38 6.79 -7.12
N HIS A 18 -0.72 6.89 -6.38
CA HIS A 18 -1.35 8.15 -6.01
C HIS A 18 -0.94 8.57 -4.60
N GLY A 19 -1.05 9.87 -4.34
CA GLY A 19 -0.96 10.45 -3.00
C GLY A 19 -2.35 10.79 -2.48
N ASP A 20 -2.46 11.00 -1.18
CA ASP A 20 -3.69 11.45 -0.55
C ASP A 20 -4.04 12.89 -0.98
N PRO A 21 -5.20 13.15 -1.62
CA PRO A 21 -5.61 14.48 -2.04
C PRO A 21 -6.09 15.38 -0.89
N LEU A 22 -6.38 14.84 0.31
CA LEU A 22 -6.93 15.61 1.43
C LEU A 22 -5.91 16.52 2.13
N GLN A 23 -4.65 16.50 1.72
CA GLN A 23 -3.66 17.49 2.16
C GLN A 23 -2.86 18.02 0.97
N GLU A 24 -3.41 19.02 0.27
CA GLU A 24 -2.78 19.66 -0.91
C GLU A 24 -1.34 20.14 -0.66
N SER A 25 -0.93 20.35 0.60
CA SER A 25 0.43 20.75 0.98
C SER A 25 1.38 19.58 1.36
N THR A 26 0.87 18.34 1.49
CA THR A 26 1.60 17.17 2.03
C THR A 26 1.20 15.85 1.36
N ALA A 27 0.65 15.91 0.14
CA ALA A 27 0.25 14.73 -0.65
C ALA A 27 1.45 13.82 -0.97
N PHE A 28 1.78 12.93 -0.03
CA PHE A 28 2.82 11.94 -0.19
C PHE A 28 2.25 10.69 -0.86
N PRO A 29 3.06 9.99 -1.69
CA PRO A 29 2.65 8.72 -2.27
C PRO A 29 2.16 7.78 -1.17
N SER A 30 0.96 7.25 -1.32
CA SER A 30 0.30 6.48 -0.27
C SER A 30 -0.32 5.20 -0.77
N HIS A 31 -0.72 5.10 -2.04
CA HIS A 31 -1.41 3.90 -2.48
C HIS A 31 -1.35 3.67 -3.99
N THR A 32 -1.62 2.44 -4.41
CA THR A 32 -1.63 2.05 -5.83
C THR A 32 -3.05 2.07 -6.41
N HIS A 33 -3.15 2.28 -7.71
CA HIS A 33 -4.33 1.95 -8.53
C HIS A 33 -3.95 1.11 -9.74
N GLY A 34 -4.76 0.10 -10.03
CA GLY A 34 -4.68 -0.76 -11.22
C GLY A 34 -4.13 -2.16 -10.94
N LEU A 35 -3.68 -2.44 -9.71
CA LEU A 35 -3.31 -3.80 -9.33
C LEU A 35 -4.54 -4.72 -9.27
N ASN A 36 -5.67 -4.22 -8.76
CA ASN A 36 -6.88 -5.04 -8.64
C ASN A 36 -7.41 -5.49 -10.01
N ASP A 37 -7.28 -4.63 -11.03
CA ASP A 37 -7.68 -4.91 -12.42
C ASP A 37 -6.92 -6.09 -13.04
N ILE A 38 -5.73 -6.42 -12.51
CA ILE A 38 -4.89 -7.54 -12.97
C ILE A 38 -4.85 -8.69 -11.95
N GLY A 39 -5.78 -8.71 -11.00
CA GLY A 39 -5.90 -9.77 -9.99
C GLY A 39 -4.83 -9.72 -8.89
N TRP A 40 -4.29 -8.54 -8.61
CA TRP A 40 -3.37 -8.29 -7.50
C TRP A 40 -4.04 -7.41 -6.44
N PRO A 41 -3.75 -7.59 -5.14
CA PRO A 41 -4.20 -6.63 -4.16
C PRO A 41 -3.53 -5.28 -4.41
N GLU A 42 -4.27 -4.20 -4.18
CA GLU A 42 -3.67 -2.88 -4.11
C GLU A 42 -2.75 -2.77 -2.88
N PHE A 43 -1.76 -1.89 -2.95
CA PHE A 43 -0.89 -1.55 -1.84
C PHE A 43 -1.22 -0.17 -1.31
N MET A 44 -1.26 -0.06 0.01
CA MET A 44 -1.47 1.20 0.73
C MET A 44 -0.44 1.30 1.85
N ILE A 45 0.20 2.46 1.99
CA ILE A 45 1.16 2.81 3.03
C ILE A 45 0.72 4.12 3.68
N ASP A 46 0.99 4.27 4.97
CA ASP A 46 0.78 5.55 5.64
C ASP A 46 1.57 6.66 4.93
N PRO A 47 0.90 7.73 4.44
CA PRO A 47 1.57 8.90 3.85
C PRO A 47 2.72 9.44 4.70
N LEU A 48 2.61 9.40 6.03
CA LEU A 48 3.60 9.99 6.94
C LEU A 48 4.74 9.05 7.36
N ALA A 49 4.69 7.76 6.98
CA ALA A 49 5.70 6.79 7.41
C ALA A 49 7.12 7.15 6.94
N PHE A 50 7.28 7.55 5.67
CA PHE A 50 8.59 7.91 5.10
C PHE A 50 8.56 9.16 4.21
N GLY A 51 7.40 9.81 4.05
CA GLY A 51 7.25 11.03 3.27
C GLY A 51 7.39 10.86 1.75
N PRO A 52 7.67 11.94 1.01
CA PRO A 52 7.43 12.06 -0.45
C PRO A 52 8.29 11.10 -1.27
N HIS A 53 9.56 10.95 -0.92
CA HIS A 53 10.49 10.10 -1.66
C HIS A 53 10.57 8.68 -1.09
N GLY A 54 10.22 8.49 0.19
CA GLY A 54 10.32 7.20 0.83
C GLY A 54 9.23 6.23 0.36
N ASN A 55 7.97 6.66 0.40
CA ASN A 55 6.83 5.75 0.25
C ASN A 55 6.71 5.12 -1.13
N ALA A 56 6.87 5.90 -2.21
CA ALA A 56 6.77 5.38 -3.58
C ALA A 56 7.77 4.24 -3.83
N ASP A 57 9.00 4.41 -3.35
CA ASP A 57 10.03 3.36 -3.43
C ASP A 57 9.61 2.10 -2.65
N ARG A 58 9.04 2.23 -1.44
CA ARG A 58 8.62 1.04 -0.66
C ARG A 58 7.48 0.29 -1.32
N ILE A 59 6.51 1.00 -1.91
CA ILE A 59 5.41 0.39 -2.67
C ILE A 59 5.95 -0.41 -3.86
N ASN A 60 6.83 0.22 -4.65
CA ASN A 60 7.47 -0.40 -5.81
C ASN A 60 8.29 -1.64 -5.43
N GLU A 61 9.10 -1.52 -4.37
CA GLU A 61 9.93 -2.62 -3.88
C GLU A 61 9.11 -3.74 -3.23
N ALA A 62 7.97 -3.43 -2.60
CA ALA A 62 7.02 -4.43 -2.12
C ALA A 62 6.44 -5.24 -3.29
N TYR A 63 6.02 -4.56 -4.36
CA TYR A 63 5.56 -5.23 -5.58
C TYR A 63 6.64 -6.15 -6.16
N ASP A 64 7.86 -5.64 -6.38
CA ASP A 64 8.98 -6.43 -6.90
C ASP A 64 9.38 -7.58 -5.96
N TYR A 65 9.20 -7.42 -4.65
CA TYR A 65 9.42 -8.48 -3.67
C TYR A 65 8.41 -9.62 -3.83
N PHE A 66 7.10 -9.33 -3.91
CA PHE A 66 6.06 -10.36 -4.01
C PHE A 66 5.92 -10.96 -5.41
N LYS A 67 6.27 -10.20 -6.47
CA LYS A 67 6.25 -10.67 -7.86
C LYS A 67 7.15 -11.88 -8.09
N LYS A 68 8.25 -12.00 -7.33
CA LYS A 68 9.16 -13.14 -7.37
C LYS A 68 8.44 -14.43 -6.98
N SER A 69 8.55 -15.48 -7.81
CA SER A 69 7.81 -16.75 -7.66
C SER A 69 7.89 -17.37 -6.25
N LYS A 70 9.07 -17.33 -5.62
CA LYS A 70 9.29 -17.85 -4.26
C LYS A 70 8.53 -17.07 -3.17
N LYS A 71 8.15 -15.83 -3.44
CA LYS A 71 7.51 -14.90 -2.50
C LYS A 71 6.01 -14.75 -2.73
N ARG A 72 5.47 -15.22 -3.86
CA ARG A 72 4.01 -15.32 -4.09
C ARG A 72 3.28 -16.06 -2.97
N LYS A 73 3.89 -17.11 -2.40
CA LYS A 73 3.33 -17.84 -1.24
C LYS A 73 3.11 -16.94 -0.02
N LEU A 74 3.93 -15.90 0.17
CA LEU A 74 3.75 -14.94 1.24
C LEU A 74 2.57 -14.01 0.95
N LEU A 75 2.39 -13.60 -0.30
CA LEU A 75 1.20 -12.84 -0.71
C LEU A 75 -0.07 -13.65 -0.45
N THR A 76 -0.10 -14.94 -0.81
CA THR A 76 -1.22 -15.83 -0.47
C THR A 76 -1.48 -15.92 1.04
N LYS A 77 -0.44 -15.90 1.88
CA LYS A 77 -0.63 -15.86 3.34
C LYS A 77 -1.29 -14.56 3.78
N ILE A 78 -0.89 -13.42 3.21
CA ILE A 78 -1.51 -12.12 3.48
C ILE A 78 -2.98 -12.15 3.08
N MET A 79 -3.29 -12.68 1.90
CA MET A 79 -4.66 -12.86 1.40
C MET A 79 -5.52 -13.74 2.32
N ASN A 80 -4.91 -14.63 3.09
CA ASN A 80 -5.60 -15.46 4.09
C ASN A 80 -5.63 -14.82 5.49
N GLY A 81 -5.35 -13.51 5.59
CA GLY A 81 -5.43 -12.74 6.84
C GLY A 81 -4.16 -12.79 7.71
N HIS A 82 -3.08 -13.42 7.26
CA HIS A 82 -1.84 -13.44 8.05
C HIS A 82 -0.99 -12.19 7.81
N THR A 83 -0.43 -11.64 8.88
CA THR A 83 0.61 -10.61 8.74
C THR A 83 1.93 -11.23 8.29
N VAL A 84 2.58 -10.63 7.29
CA VAL A 84 3.92 -11.01 6.84
C VAL A 84 4.89 -9.89 7.20
N GLU A 85 6.01 -10.26 7.83
CA GLU A 85 7.10 -9.33 8.14
C GLU A 85 8.29 -9.59 7.23
N ALA A 86 8.95 -8.53 6.76
CA ALA A 86 10.20 -8.62 6.04
C ALA A 86 11.19 -7.56 6.58
N PRO A 87 12.46 -7.92 6.81
CA PRO A 87 13.50 -6.91 6.99
C PRO A 87 13.58 -6.01 5.76
N ILE A 88 13.73 -4.70 5.94
CA ILE A 88 13.70 -3.74 4.83
C ILE A 88 14.78 -4.03 3.76
N ASN A 89 15.95 -4.49 4.19
CA ASN A 89 17.05 -4.89 3.30
C ASN A 89 16.76 -6.14 2.44
N LYS A 90 15.67 -6.88 2.72
CA LYS A 90 15.19 -7.99 1.89
C LYS A 90 14.25 -7.54 0.78
N LEU A 91 13.64 -6.37 0.89
CA LEU A 91 12.82 -5.79 -0.17
C LEU A 91 13.73 -5.35 -1.32
N HIS A 92 14.74 -4.54 -1.01
CA HIS A 92 15.67 -4.00 -2.01
C HIS A 92 17.14 -4.25 -1.64
N LYS A 93 17.91 -4.81 -2.60
CA LYS A 93 19.30 -5.24 -2.38
C LYS A 93 20.29 -4.09 -2.15
N LYS A 94 19.98 -2.86 -2.56
CA LYS A 94 20.85 -1.70 -2.31
C LYS A 94 20.66 -1.11 -0.91
N TRP A 95 19.65 -1.55 -0.18
CA TRP A 95 19.37 -1.09 1.19
C TRP A 95 20.08 -1.93 2.26
N LYS A 96 21.30 -2.42 1.96
CA LYS A 96 22.09 -3.21 2.91
C LYS A 96 22.45 -2.43 4.18
N GLU A 97 22.62 -1.12 4.04
CA GLU A 97 22.95 -0.19 5.12
C GLU A 97 21.71 0.52 5.68
N ALA A 98 20.51 0.16 5.22
CA ALA A 98 19.29 0.76 5.75
C ALA A 98 19.12 0.40 7.23
N PRO A 99 18.45 1.26 8.02
CA PRO A 99 18.22 1.00 9.44
C PRO A 99 17.51 -0.35 9.63
N ASN A 100 17.84 -1.05 10.72
CA ASN A 100 17.36 -2.40 10.98
C ASN A 100 15.89 -2.41 11.48
N TYR A 101 14.96 -2.01 10.62
CA TYR A 101 13.52 -2.17 10.85
C TYR A 101 12.91 -3.22 9.94
N LYS A 102 11.76 -3.71 10.37
CA LYS A 102 10.91 -4.61 9.61
C LYS A 102 9.74 -3.84 9.05
N ILE A 103 9.43 -4.12 7.79
CA ILE A 103 8.20 -3.70 7.15
C ILE A 103 7.20 -4.85 7.23
N CYS A 104 5.96 -4.51 7.53
CA CYS A 104 4.87 -5.44 7.74
C CYS A 104 3.83 -5.27 6.63
N PHE A 105 3.20 -6.38 6.29
CA PHE A 105 2.14 -6.46 5.29
C PHE A 105 0.95 -7.19 5.88
N ARG A 106 -0.23 -6.58 5.83
CA ARG A 106 -1.49 -7.20 6.27
C ARG A 106 -2.61 -6.87 5.31
N LEU A 107 -3.56 -7.80 5.16
CA LEU A 107 -4.81 -7.51 4.49
C LEU A 107 -5.64 -6.58 5.40
N VAL A 108 -6.26 -5.56 4.82
CA VAL A 108 -7.18 -4.67 5.53
C VAL A 108 -8.54 -4.65 4.85
N PRO A 109 -9.64 -4.54 5.61
CA PRO A 109 -10.97 -4.45 5.02
C PRO A 109 -11.15 -3.09 4.32
N ASN A 110 -12.03 -3.05 3.32
CA ASN A 110 -12.43 -1.79 2.67
C ASN A 110 -13.16 -0.80 3.60
N THR A 111 -13.60 -1.26 4.78
CA THR A 111 -14.17 -0.42 5.83
C THR A 111 -13.13 0.26 6.71
N PHE A 112 -11.84 -0.09 6.58
CA PHE A 112 -10.76 0.57 7.31
C PHE A 112 -10.62 2.02 6.85
N GLU A 113 -10.47 2.95 7.79
CA GLU A 113 -10.51 4.39 7.51
C GLU A 113 -9.40 4.81 6.53
N ALA A 114 -8.19 4.24 6.63
CA ALA A 114 -7.12 4.51 5.66
C ALA A 114 -7.51 4.13 4.23
N VAL A 115 -8.28 3.04 4.06
CA VAL A 115 -8.74 2.59 2.74
C VAL A 115 -9.81 3.56 2.21
N LYS A 116 -10.69 4.06 3.06
CA LYS A 116 -11.67 5.10 2.67
C LYS A 116 -10.98 6.40 2.27
N LEU A 117 -9.93 6.81 2.97
CA LEU A 117 -9.15 8.00 2.59
C LEU A 117 -8.45 7.81 1.24
N ALA A 118 -7.85 6.64 1.02
CA ALA A 118 -7.10 6.35 -0.19
C ALA A 118 -7.98 6.10 -1.42
N TYR A 119 -9.10 5.39 -1.25
CA TYR A 119 -9.90 4.86 -2.36
C TYR A 119 -11.36 5.34 -2.37
N GLY A 120 -11.76 6.13 -1.37
CA GLY A 120 -13.09 6.69 -1.29
C GLY A 120 -13.33 7.66 -2.45
N THR A 121 -14.50 7.54 -3.05
CA THR A 121 -15.01 8.56 -3.98
C THR A 121 -15.58 9.76 -3.21
N GLU A 122 -16.00 10.83 -3.89
CA GLU A 122 -16.67 11.98 -3.26
C GLU A 122 -17.93 11.58 -2.46
N SER A 123 -18.53 10.43 -2.75
CA SER A 123 -19.65 9.86 -1.99
C SER A 123 -19.22 9.02 -0.77
N GLY A 124 -17.92 8.91 -0.50
CA GLY A 124 -17.34 8.09 0.56
C GLY A 124 -17.40 6.58 0.30
N GLN A 125 -17.85 6.15 -0.88
CA GLN A 125 -17.95 4.75 -1.24
C GLN A 125 -16.63 4.21 -1.76
N VAL A 126 -16.23 3.05 -1.23
CA VAL A 126 -15.11 2.23 -1.71
C VAL A 126 -15.69 1.02 -2.43
N ASP A 127 -15.03 0.57 -3.50
CA ASP A 127 -15.40 -0.66 -4.21
C ASP A 127 -15.44 -1.86 -3.24
N PRO A 128 -16.58 -2.58 -3.13
CA PRO A 128 -16.71 -3.73 -2.24
C PRO A 128 -15.73 -4.87 -2.58
N ASP A 129 -15.30 -4.98 -3.83
CA ASP A 129 -14.37 -6.01 -4.31
C ASP A 129 -12.90 -5.54 -4.22
N LEU A 130 -12.65 -4.35 -3.65
CA LEU A 130 -11.30 -3.84 -3.45
C LEU A 130 -10.56 -4.67 -2.39
N VAL A 131 -9.45 -5.24 -2.81
CA VAL A 131 -8.53 -5.94 -1.92
C VAL A 131 -7.31 -5.07 -1.66
N VAL A 132 -7.06 -4.72 -0.41
CA VAL A 132 -5.95 -3.85 -0.02
C VAL A 132 -5.00 -4.54 0.95
N VAL A 133 -3.71 -4.52 0.61
CA VAL A 133 -2.63 -4.87 1.51
C VAL A 133 -2.01 -3.60 2.05
N GLN A 134 -2.18 -3.39 3.35
CA GLN A 134 -1.49 -2.32 4.07
C GLN A 134 -0.02 -2.68 4.28
N ILE A 135 0.84 -1.69 4.06
CA ILE A 135 2.26 -1.67 4.34
C ILE A 135 2.50 -0.73 5.52
N TYR A 136 3.22 -1.18 6.54
CA TYR A 136 3.53 -0.36 7.72
C TYR A 136 4.86 -0.77 8.35
N VAL A 137 5.41 0.07 9.23
CA VAL A 137 6.65 -0.22 9.96
C VAL A 137 6.32 -0.97 11.25
N LYS A 138 7.07 -2.03 11.55
CA LYS A 138 6.86 -2.75 12.82
C LYS A 138 7.14 -1.82 14.01
N GLY A 139 6.17 -1.71 14.91
CA GLY A 139 6.22 -0.83 16.08
C GLY A 139 5.56 0.53 15.86
N ASP A 140 5.12 0.84 14.62
CA ASP A 140 4.23 1.95 14.33
C ASP A 140 2.78 1.46 14.43
N ASP A 141 2.28 1.37 15.65
CA ASP A 141 0.95 0.83 15.93
C ASP A 141 -0.17 1.84 15.61
N PHE A 142 0.16 3.13 15.44
CA PHE A 142 -0.81 4.16 15.03
C PHE A 142 -1.36 3.91 13.63
N ALA A 143 -0.49 3.51 12.70
CA ALA A 143 -0.89 3.09 11.36
C ALA A 143 -1.88 1.91 11.37
N LEU A 144 -2.10 1.25 12.51
CA LEU A 144 -3.04 0.14 12.62
C LEU A 144 -4.45 0.55 13.02
N MET A 145 -4.67 1.79 13.43
CA MET A 145 -5.88 2.26 14.09
C MET A 145 -6.75 3.13 13.18
N ASP A 146 -8.05 2.86 13.13
CA ASP A 146 -9.01 3.72 12.40
C ASP A 146 -8.98 5.17 12.90
N ALA A 147 -8.85 5.37 14.22
CA ALA A 147 -8.83 6.70 14.83
C ALA A 147 -7.70 7.60 14.30
N TYR A 148 -6.56 7.00 13.91
CA TYR A 148 -5.44 7.74 13.33
C TYR A 148 -5.80 8.33 11.96
N TYR A 149 -6.61 7.63 11.18
CA TYR A 149 -7.06 8.06 9.85
C TYR A 149 -8.37 8.86 9.89
N ALA A 150 -9.28 8.59 10.84
CA ALA A 150 -10.59 9.24 10.92
C ALA A 150 -10.54 10.73 11.32
N GLY A 151 -9.52 11.15 12.08
CA GLY A 151 -9.42 12.50 12.63
C GLY A 151 -8.47 13.44 11.89
N GLY A 152 -7.75 12.94 10.89
CA GLY A 152 -6.50 13.55 10.44
C GLY A 152 -5.45 13.54 11.56
N VAL A 153 -4.17 13.64 11.21
CA VAL A 153 -3.12 13.72 12.22
C VAL A 153 -3.31 15.00 13.02
N THR A 154 -3.73 14.85 14.28
CA THR A 154 -3.89 15.96 15.23
C THR A 154 -2.57 16.14 15.96
N TRP A 155 -1.80 17.15 15.56
CA TRP A 155 -0.68 17.72 16.32
C TRP A 155 -1.16 18.90 17.15
#